data_AF-A0A496Q0V5-F1
#
_entry.id   AF-A0A496Q0V5-F1
#
_cell.length_a   1.000
_cell.length_b   1.000
_cell.length_c   1.000
_cell.angle_alpha   90.00
_cell.angle_beta   90.00
_cell.angle_gamma   90.00
#
_symmetry.space_group_name_H-M   'P 1'
#
loop_
_entity.id
_entity.type
_entity.pdbx_description
1 polymer ?
#
loop_
_entity_poly.entity_id
_entity_poly.type
_entity_poly.pdbx_seq_one_letter_code
_entity_poly.pdbx_strand_id
1 'polypeptide(L)'
;MRRIHYAILLGQILSYALIVTFIFADATFGLVDSFVGDEPSTLFNATTISACLIGMVGAASIWISFFYMRKSEAMRDWIVLCAWTQRVKSGSRWITITEFLSDTLGYNVTHGMSEEVVDQMRSELDSNWKKLPPPAEHTSESAPSSRWVPLGKNPRGLGVCRRRRPEKGRGQNTRSASGPR
;
A
#
# COMPACT_ATOMS: atom_id res chain seq x y z
N MET A 1 2.44 14.18 -13.86
CA MET A 1 3.23 14.52 -12.65
C MET A 1 4.73 14.27 -12.78
N ARG A 2 5.21 13.18 -13.42
CA ARG A 2 6.66 12.94 -13.62
C ARG A 2 7.45 14.10 -14.23
N ARG A 3 6.88 14.83 -15.22
CA ARG A 3 7.56 15.92 -15.94
C ARG A 3 7.89 17.14 -15.09
N ILE A 4 7.01 17.53 -14.17
CA ILE A 4 7.22 18.66 -13.27
C ILE A 4 8.36 18.35 -12.28
N HIS A 5 8.43 17.10 -11.82
CA HIS A 5 9.48 16.68 -10.89
C HIS A 5 10.85 16.54 -11.58
N TYR A 6 10.88 16.10 -12.84
CA TYR A 6 12.11 16.16 -13.65
C TYR A 6 12.59 17.59 -13.86
N ALA A 7 11.68 18.56 -14.07
CA ALA A 7 12.07 19.96 -14.22
C ALA A 7 12.74 20.52 -12.95
N ILE A 8 12.23 20.16 -11.76
CA ILE A 8 12.82 20.58 -10.48
C ILE A 8 14.21 19.94 -10.28
N LEU A 9 14.33 18.64 -10.54
CA LEU A 9 15.59 17.91 -10.39
C LEU A 9 16.65 18.40 -11.38
N LEU A 10 16.25 18.68 -12.62
CA LEU A 10 17.12 19.24 -13.65
C LEU A 10 17.55 20.67 -13.31
N GLY A 11 16.66 21.48 -12.73
CA GLY A 11 17.00 22.81 -12.20
C GLY A 11 18.04 22.75 -11.06
N GLN A 12 17.90 21.79 -10.13
CA GLN A 12 18.88 21.59 -9.06
C GLN A 12 20.24 21.14 -9.58
N ILE A 13 20.28 20.19 -10.53
CA ILE A 13 21.53 19.74 -11.14
C ILE A 13 22.18 20.88 -11.93
N LEU A 14 21.40 21.67 -12.68
CA LEU A 14 21.93 22.75 -13.50
C LEU A 14 22.47 23.91 -12.65
N SER A 15 21.79 24.23 -11.55
CA SER A 15 22.28 25.19 -10.55
C SER A 15 23.61 24.73 -9.93
N TYR A 16 23.68 23.46 -9.51
CA TYR A 16 24.91 22.90 -8.96
C TYR A 16 26.05 22.86 -9.98
N ALA A 17 25.77 22.45 -11.22
CA ALA A 17 26.73 22.43 -12.31
C ALA A 17 27.27 23.83 -12.60
N LEU A 18 26.41 24.86 -12.62
CA LEU A 18 26.86 26.24 -12.80
C LEU A 18 27.80 26.70 -11.69
N ILE A 19 27.50 26.39 -10.43
CA ILE A 19 28.36 26.74 -9.29
C ILE A 19 29.72 26.05 -9.40
N VAL A 20 29.74 24.75 -9.71
CA VAL A 20 30.99 23.99 -9.88
C VAL A 20 31.80 24.48 -11.07
N THR A 21 31.16 24.72 -12.21
CA THR A 21 31.81 25.26 -13.40
C THR A 21 32.34 26.67 -13.15
N PHE A 22 31.65 27.50 -12.38
CA PHE A 22 32.12 28.82 -11.99
C PHE A 22 33.35 28.76 -11.09
N ILE A 23 33.36 27.90 -10.07
CA ILE A 23 34.53 27.67 -9.20
C ILE A 23 35.72 27.15 -10.02
N PHE A 24 35.45 26.23 -10.95
CA PHE A 24 36.50 25.70 -11.83
C PHE A 24 37.05 26.77 -12.78
N ALA A 25 36.17 27.57 -13.39
CA ALA A 25 36.58 28.67 -14.25
C ALA A 25 37.39 29.71 -13.48
N ASP A 26 36.97 30.06 -12.26
CA ASP A 26 37.73 30.98 -11.41
C ASP A 26 39.12 30.43 -11.04
N ALA A 27 39.20 29.16 -10.66
CA ALA A 27 40.48 28.50 -10.36
C ALA A 27 41.40 28.36 -11.59
N THR A 28 40.83 28.13 -12.77
CA THR A 28 41.60 27.92 -14.01
C THR A 28 42.04 29.25 -14.62
N PHE A 29 41.22 30.28 -14.52
CA PHE A 29 41.45 31.57 -15.18
C PHE A 29 41.91 32.68 -14.22
N GLY A 30 41.93 32.44 -12.91
CA GLY A 30 42.32 33.46 -11.92
C GLY A 30 41.45 34.71 -12.01
N LEU A 31 40.14 34.53 -12.26
CA LEU A 31 39.21 35.64 -12.47
C LEU A 31 39.09 36.52 -11.22
N VAL A 32 39.09 35.92 -10.04
CA VAL A 32 39.10 36.62 -8.76
C VAL A 32 40.42 37.34 -8.49
N ASP A 33 41.57 36.74 -8.82
CA ASP A 33 42.89 37.42 -8.73
C ASP A 33 43.01 38.62 -9.69
N SER A 34 42.33 38.54 -10.84
CA SER A 34 42.25 39.67 -11.79
C SER A 34 41.29 40.78 -11.33
N PHE A 35 40.36 40.49 -10.42
CA PHE A 35 39.40 41.46 -9.85
C PHE A 35 39.82 42.01 -8.48
N VAL A 36 40.63 41.26 -7.72
CA VAL A 36 41.06 41.57 -6.36
C VAL A 36 42.58 41.44 -6.34
N GLY A 37 43.28 42.55 -6.57
CA GLY A 37 44.74 42.55 -6.73
C GLY A 37 45.53 42.13 -5.47
N ASP A 38 46.60 41.38 -5.73
CA ASP A 38 47.82 41.07 -4.94
C ASP A 38 47.70 40.44 -3.53
N GLU A 39 48.11 39.16 -3.41
CA GLU A 39 49.29 38.69 -2.62
C GLU A 39 49.37 37.12 -2.62
N PRO A 40 50.47 36.48 -3.11
CA PRO A 40 50.52 35.04 -3.34
C PRO A 40 51.38 34.28 -2.30
N SER A 41 50.83 33.22 -1.68
CA SER A 41 51.54 31.95 -1.37
C SER A 41 50.82 31.03 -0.38
N THR A 42 49.85 31.52 0.41
CA THR A 42 49.07 30.68 1.35
C THR A 42 47.66 30.32 0.85
N LEU A 43 47.22 30.95 -0.24
CA LEU A 43 45.86 30.78 -0.78
C LEU A 43 45.63 29.45 -1.49
N PHE A 44 46.59 28.88 -2.23
CA PHE A 44 46.34 27.67 -3.04
C PHE A 44 45.84 26.47 -2.24
N ASN A 45 46.39 26.22 -1.05
CA ASN A 45 45.90 25.15 -0.17
C ASN A 45 44.51 25.48 0.40
N ALA A 46 44.25 26.74 0.75
CA ALA A 46 42.95 27.18 1.26
C ALA A 46 41.85 27.11 0.18
N THR A 47 42.16 27.50 -1.06
CA THR A 47 41.26 27.46 -2.21
C THR A 47 40.96 26.02 -2.64
N THR A 48 41.93 25.12 -2.58
CA THR A 48 41.71 23.71 -2.88
C THR A 48 40.81 23.03 -1.84
N ILE A 49 41.00 23.36 -0.56
CA ILE A 49 40.19 22.82 0.54
C ILE A 49 38.74 23.31 0.43
N SER A 50 38.53 24.60 0.15
CA SER A 50 37.17 25.15 0.01
C SER A 50 36.43 24.56 -1.19
N ALA A 51 37.11 24.38 -2.33
CA ALA A 51 36.54 23.71 -3.51
C ALA A 51 36.15 22.25 -3.21
N CYS A 52 36.98 21.52 -2.45
CA CYS A 52 36.72 20.12 -2.09
C CYS A 52 35.51 19.98 -1.14
N LEU A 53 35.35 20.91 -0.17
CA LEU A 53 34.19 20.93 0.72
C LEU A 53 32.89 21.24 -0.02
N ILE A 54 32.90 22.21 -0.94
CA ILE A 54 31.73 22.54 -1.76
C ILE A 54 31.36 21.35 -2.67
N GLY A 55 32.37 20.67 -3.22
CA GLY A 55 32.21 19.42 -3.96
C GLY A 55 31.51 18.35 -3.13
N MET A 56 32.00 18.05 -1.93
CA MET A 56 31.40 17.04 -1.05
C MET A 56 29.99 17.39 -0.59
N VAL A 57 29.74 18.64 -0.20
CA VAL A 57 28.41 19.08 0.23
C VAL A 57 27.40 18.95 -0.90
N GLY A 58 27.80 19.31 -2.12
CA GLY A 58 26.97 19.15 -3.31
C GLY A 58 26.71 17.71 -3.69
N ALA A 59 27.75 16.88 -3.71
CA ALA A 59 27.61 15.44 -3.96
C ALA A 59 26.71 14.78 -2.92
N ALA A 60 26.86 15.12 -1.63
CA ALA A 60 26.01 14.65 -0.56
C ALA A 60 24.55 15.12 -0.73
N SER A 61 24.33 16.38 -1.10
CA SER A 61 22.99 16.92 -1.36
C SER A 61 22.29 16.19 -2.52
N ILE A 62 22.99 16.01 -3.65
CA ILE A 62 22.47 15.29 -4.81
C ILE A 62 22.21 13.82 -4.45
N TRP A 63 23.13 13.17 -3.74
CA TRP A 63 22.98 11.80 -3.27
C TRP A 63 21.76 11.63 -2.39
N ILE A 64 21.56 12.53 -1.41
CA ILE A 64 20.39 12.50 -0.52
C ILE A 64 19.11 12.71 -1.30
N SER A 65 19.05 13.69 -2.21
CA SER A 65 17.87 13.92 -3.06
C SER A 65 17.55 12.70 -3.91
N PHE A 66 18.56 12.03 -4.47
CA PHE A 66 18.38 10.81 -5.26
C PHE A 66 17.90 9.63 -4.40
N PHE A 67 18.47 9.46 -3.20
CA PHE A 67 18.06 8.43 -2.25
C PHE A 67 16.60 8.61 -1.81
N TYR A 68 16.21 9.83 -1.45
CA TYR A 68 14.82 10.15 -1.09
C TYR A 68 13.87 9.94 -2.26
N MET A 69 14.26 10.30 -3.49
CA MET A 69 13.48 10.04 -4.69
C MET A 69 13.22 8.54 -4.90
N ARG A 70 14.27 7.70 -4.86
CA ARG A 70 14.13 6.24 -5.00
C ARG A 70 13.23 5.63 -3.92
N LYS A 71 13.37 6.11 -2.67
CA LYS A 71 12.53 5.65 -1.56
C LYS A 71 11.07 6.10 -1.70
N SER A 72 10.84 7.29 -2.27
CA SER A 72 9.49 7.85 -2.41
C SER A 72 8.62 7.12 -3.44
N GLU A 73 9.21 6.47 -4.45
CA GLU A 73 8.44 5.68 -5.42
C GLU A 73 7.75 4.48 -4.75
N ALA A 74 8.29 3.96 -3.65
CA ALA A 74 7.68 2.89 -2.89
C ALA A 74 6.40 3.29 -2.13
N MET A 75 6.14 4.60 -1.92
CA MET A 75 4.96 5.08 -1.18
C MET A 75 3.91 5.78 -2.04
N ARG A 76 4.10 5.87 -3.38
CA ARG A 76 3.16 6.58 -4.27
C ARG A 76 1.98 5.72 -4.76
N ASP A 77 2.02 4.42 -4.54
CA ASP A 77 0.91 3.54 -4.93
C ASP A 77 -0.08 3.41 -3.78
N TRP A 78 -0.94 4.43 -3.62
CA TRP A 78 -2.06 4.37 -2.69
C TRP A 78 -3.13 3.45 -3.26
N ILE A 79 -3.36 2.35 -2.55
CA ILE A 79 -4.35 1.35 -2.93
C ILE A 79 -5.73 1.83 -2.49
N VAL A 80 -6.66 1.93 -3.44
CA VAL A 80 -8.05 2.28 -3.14
C VAL A 80 -8.76 1.06 -2.58
N LEU A 81 -9.13 1.15 -1.29
CA LEU A 81 -9.88 0.13 -0.56
C LEU A 81 -11.34 0.55 -0.41
N CYS A 82 -12.26 -0.39 -0.65
CA CYS A 82 -13.67 -0.19 -0.32
C CYS A 82 -13.84 -0.28 1.21
N ALA A 83 -14.33 0.79 1.83
CA ALA A 83 -14.52 0.87 3.28
C ALA A 83 -15.44 -0.22 3.85
N TRP A 84 -16.43 -0.68 3.08
CA TRP A 84 -17.43 -1.64 3.55
C TRP A 84 -17.04 -3.10 3.30
N THR A 85 -16.50 -3.41 2.12
CA THR A 85 -16.22 -4.80 1.72
C THR A 85 -14.75 -5.19 1.82
N GLN A 86 -13.87 -4.27 2.22
CA GLN A 86 -12.41 -4.46 2.24
C GLN A 86 -11.85 -5.05 0.92
N ARG A 87 -12.40 -4.59 -0.21
CA ARG A 87 -11.92 -4.98 -1.55
C ARG A 87 -10.99 -3.91 -2.10
N VAL A 88 -9.99 -4.34 -2.85
CA VAL A 88 -9.01 -3.48 -3.51
C VAL A 88 -9.44 -3.25 -4.95
N LYS A 89 -9.40 -1.99 -5.40
CA LYS A 89 -9.58 -1.64 -6.81
C LYS A 89 -8.28 -1.86 -7.58
N SER A 90 -8.19 -2.96 -8.31
CA SER A 90 -7.08 -3.26 -9.22
C SER A 90 -7.55 -3.07 -10.66
N GLY A 91 -7.10 -1.97 -11.29
CA GLY A 91 -7.56 -1.57 -12.63
C GLY A 91 -9.07 -1.29 -12.67
N SER A 92 -9.81 -2.09 -13.45
CA SER A 92 -11.26 -1.99 -13.63
C SER A 92 -12.07 -2.93 -12.73
N ARG A 93 -11.41 -3.82 -11.95
CA ARG A 93 -12.06 -4.85 -11.13
C ARG A 93 -11.82 -4.63 -9.64
N TRP A 94 -12.78 -5.09 -8.83
CA TRP A 94 -12.68 -5.12 -7.37
C TRP A 94 -12.34 -6.53 -6.92
N ILE A 95 -11.11 -6.73 -6.44
CA ILE A 95 -10.60 -8.02 -5.96
C ILE A 95 -10.46 -8.01 -4.44
N THR A 96 -10.36 -9.18 -3.80
CA THR A 96 -10.11 -9.23 -2.35
C THR A 96 -8.67 -8.82 -2.05
N ILE A 97 -8.40 -8.36 -0.82
CA ILE A 97 -7.03 -8.04 -0.39
C ILE A 97 -6.13 -9.28 -0.52
N THR A 98 -6.64 -10.47 -0.19
CA THR A 98 -5.89 -11.72 -0.31
C THR A 98 -5.46 -11.99 -1.75
N GLU A 99 -6.39 -11.89 -2.71
CA GLU A 99 -6.12 -12.06 -4.13
C GLU A 99 -5.16 -10.98 -4.65
N PHE A 100 -5.32 -9.73 -4.20
CA PHE A 100 -4.41 -8.65 -4.55
C PHE A 100 -2.97 -8.90 -4.04
N LEU A 101 -2.81 -9.38 -2.81
CA LEU A 101 -1.50 -9.70 -2.22
C LEU A 101 -0.84 -10.88 -2.93
N SER A 102 -1.62 -11.90 -3.29
CA SER A 102 -1.12 -13.04 -4.06
C SER A 102 -0.72 -12.65 -5.48
N ASP A 103 -1.54 -11.88 -6.20
CA ASP A 103 -1.23 -11.43 -7.56
C ASP A 103 -0.03 -10.46 -7.61
N THR A 104 0.10 -9.57 -6.63
CA THR A 104 1.11 -8.49 -6.65
C THR A 104 2.43 -8.88 -6.02
N LEU A 105 2.40 -9.62 -4.90
CA LEU A 105 3.60 -9.97 -4.12
C LEU A 105 3.94 -11.46 -4.17
N GLY A 106 3.09 -12.31 -4.75
CA GLY A 106 3.30 -13.75 -4.81
C GLY A 106 3.17 -14.47 -3.46
N TYR A 107 2.61 -13.82 -2.43
CA TYR A 107 2.42 -14.44 -1.11
C TYR A 107 1.14 -15.30 -1.08
N ASN A 108 1.24 -16.48 -0.48
CA ASN A 108 0.08 -17.27 -0.09
C ASN A 108 -0.42 -16.80 1.27
N VAL A 109 -1.57 -16.11 1.28
CA VAL A 109 -2.17 -15.59 2.51
C VAL A 109 -3.11 -16.66 3.10
N THR A 110 -2.85 -17.08 4.33
CA THR A 110 -3.74 -17.94 5.10
C THR A 110 -4.55 -17.12 6.10
N HIS A 111 -5.76 -17.56 6.41
CA HIS A 111 -6.58 -16.93 7.45
C HIS A 111 -6.20 -17.53 8.82
N GLY A 112 -5.53 -16.73 9.64
CA GLY A 112 -5.37 -17.01 11.08
C GLY A 112 -6.49 -16.34 11.87
N MET A 113 -6.82 -16.90 13.03
CA MET A 113 -7.68 -16.25 14.01
C MET A 113 -6.80 -15.51 15.01
N SER A 114 -7.12 -14.26 15.34
CA SER A 114 -6.36 -13.53 16.36
C SER A 114 -6.64 -14.10 17.75
N GLU A 115 -5.68 -13.96 18.67
CA GLU A 115 -5.80 -14.52 20.02
C GLU A 115 -7.01 -13.95 20.76
N GLU A 116 -7.35 -12.68 20.51
CA GLU A 116 -8.51 -12.01 21.11
C GLU A 116 -9.83 -12.64 20.70
N VAL A 117 -9.96 -13.04 19.42
CA VAL A 117 -11.17 -13.70 18.91
C VAL A 117 -11.27 -15.13 19.43
N VAL A 118 -10.14 -15.81 19.60
CA VAL A 118 -10.09 -17.14 20.24
C VAL A 118 -10.60 -17.06 21.66
N ASP A 119 -10.14 -16.09 22.44
CA ASP A 119 -10.53 -15.95 23.84
C ASP A 119 -11.97 -15.48 24.00
N GLN A 120 -12.44 -14.57 23.13
CA GLN A 120 -13.86 -14.23 23.08
C GLN A 120 -14.72 -15.47 22.80
N MET A 121 -14.36 -16.26 21.78
CA MET A 121 -15.12 -17.46 21.42
C MET A 121 -15.12 -18.49 22.57
N ARG A 122 -13.99 -18.67 23.26
CA ARG A 122 -13.92 -19.51 24.47
C ARG A 122 -14.85 -19.01 25.56
N SER A 123 -14.84 -17.71 25.83
CA SER A 123 -15.70 -17.10 26.87
C SER A 123 -17.19 -17.24 26.54
N GLU A 124 -17.57 -17.16 25.26
CA GLU A 124 -18.94 -17.38 24.79
C GLU A 124 -19.34 -18.84 24.95
N LEU A 125 -18.48 -19.81 24.59
CA LEU A 125 -18.72 -21.23 24.83
C LEU A 125 -18.88 -21.53 26.34
N ASP A 126 -18.01 -20.99 27.17
CA ASP A 126 -18.02 -21.16 28.64
C ASP A 126 -19.27 -20.55 29.30
N SER A 127 -19.87 -19.53 28.67
CA SER A 127 -21.11 -18.91 29.14
C SER A 127 -22.34 -19.66 28.64
N ASN A 128 -22.28 -20.19 27.42
CA ASN A 128 -23.41 -20.82 26.77
C ASN A 128 -23.61 -22.28 27.23
N TRP A 129 -22.53 -23.02 27.57
CA TRP A 129 -22.69 -24.38 28.10
C TRP A 129 -23.44 -24.43 29.43
N LYS A 130 -23.31 -23.39 30.26
CA LYS A 130 -24.08 -23.26 31.52
C LYS A 130 -25.57 -23.01 31.32
N LYS A 131 -25.97 -22.57 30.12
CA LYS A 131 -27.36 -22.26 29.76
C LYS A 131 -28.03 -23.37 28.95
N LEU A 132 -27.30 -24.41 28.57
CA LEU A 132 -27.91 -25.56 27.93
C LEU A 132 -28.80 -26.27 28.94
N PRO A 133 -30.08 -26.54 28.62
CA PRO A 133 -30.87 -27.46 29.43
C PRO A 133 -30.10 -28.78 29.51
N PRO A 134 -30.14 -29.48 30.66
CA PRO A 134 -29.50 -30.78 30.78
C PRO A 134 -29.94 -31.63 29.58
N PRO A 135 -29.02 -32.38 28.94
CA PRO A 135 -29.37 -33.20 27.80
C PRO A 135 -30.57 -34.02 28.24
N ALA A 136 -31.73 -33.75 27.61
CA ALA A 136 -32.93 -34.50 27.89
C ALA A 136 -32.51 -35.96 27.75
N GLU A 137 -32.61 -36.73 28.84
CA GLU A 137 -32.43 -38.16 28.79
C GLU A 137 -33.22 -38.62 27.58
N HIS A 138 -32.51 -39.08 26.55
CA HIS A 138 -33.13 -39.84 25.50
C HIS A 138 -33.67 -41.06 26.23
N THR A 139 -34.93 -40.99 26.65
CA THR A 139 -35.72 -42.16 26.97
C THR A 139 -35.48 -43.07 25.78
N SER A 140 -34.87 -44.19 26.07
CA SER A 140 -34.61 -45.29 25.15
C SER A 140 -35.95 -45.81 24.64
N GLU A 141 -36.60 -45.03 23.78
CA GLU A 141 -37.71 -45.49 22.98
C GLU A 141 -37.08 -46.38 21.92
N SER A 142 -37.07 -47.67 22.27
CA SER A 142 -36.68 -48.79 21.43
C SER A 142 -37.08 -48.52 19.98
N ALA A 143 -36.08 -48.36 19.13
CA ALA A 143 -36.27 -48.19 17.70
C ALA A 143 -37.23 -49.27 17.18
N PRO A 144 -38.32 -48.94 16.48
CA PRO A 144 -39.01 -49.93 15.68
C PRO A 144 -38.02 -50.34 14.59
N SER A 145 -37.67 -51.63 14.61
CA SER A 145 -36.94 -52.38 13.59
C SER A 145 -37.36 -51.92 12.18
N SER A 146 -36.69 -50.90 11.66
CA SER A 146 -36.87 -50.40 10.31
C SER A 146 -35.83 -51.07 9.43
N ARG A 147 -36.25 -52.22 8.91
CA ARG A 147 -35.92 -52.80 7.61
C ARG A 147 -35.04 -51.86 6.76
N TRP A 148 -33.75 -52.20 6.68
CA TRP A 148 -32.81 -51.59 5.75
C TRP A 148 -33.32 -51.79 4.31
N VAL A 149 -33.67 -50.71 3.63
CA VAL A 149 -33.86 -50.70 2.17
C VAL A 149 -32.56 -50.19 1.56
N PRO A 150 -31.89 -50.95 0.67
CA PRO A 150 -30.66 -50.49 0.04
C PRO A 150 -30.92 -49.26 -0.83
N LEU A 151 -30.23 -48.16 -0.52
CA LEU A 151 -30.16 -46.98 -1.38
C LEU A 151 -29.50 -47.36 -2.70
N GLY A 152 -30.32 -47.48 -3.74
CA GLY A 152 -29.87 -47.62 -5.11
C GLY A 152 -28.91 -46.49 -5.48
N LYS A 153 -27.74 -46.87 -5.99
CA LYS A 153 -26.78 -45.96 -6.61
C LYS A 153 -27.48 -45.20 -7.73
N ASN A 154 -27.64 -43.88 -7.60
CA ASN A 154 -27.86 -43.04 -8.77
C ASN A 154 -26.74 -41.97 -8.84
N PRO A 155 -25.85 -42.05 -9.85
CA PRO A 155 -24.81 -41.06 -10.05
C PRO A 155 -25.34 -39.90 -10.89
N ARG A 156 -24.70 -38.73 -10.71
CA ARG A 156 -24.74 -37.52 -11.56
C ARG A 156 -25.80 -36.48 -11.20
N GLY A 157 -25.31 -35.25 -11.07
CA GLY A 157 -26.07 -34.05 -11.42
C GLY A 157 -25.93 -32.94 -10.41
N LEU A 158 -24.94 -32.07 -10.61
CA LEU A 158 -24.66 -30.86 -9.84
C LEU A 158 -25.93 -30.06 -9.48
N GLY A 159 -26.17 -29.89 -8.19
CA GLY A 159 -27.13 -28.94 -7.65
C GLY A 159 -26.63 -27.51 -7.79
N VAL A 160 -27.19 -26.80 -8.78
CA VAL A 160 -27.11 -25.34 -8.92
C VAL A 160 -27.67 -24.68 -7.66
N CYS A 161 -26.81 -24.01 -6.89
CA CYS A 161 -27.22 -23.24 -5.72
C CYS A 161 -27.87 -21.92 -6.16
N ARG A 162 -29.18 -21.97 -6.45
CA ARG A 162 -29.99 -20.82 -6.86
C ARG A 162 -30.26 -19.93 -5.65
N ARG A 163 -29.38 -18.94 -5.39
CA ARG A 163 -29.64 -17.86 -4.42
C ARG A 163 -30.91 -17.10 -4.82
N ARG A 164 -31.95 -17.18 -3.99
CA ARG A 164 -33.09 -16.26 -4.03
C ARG A 164 -32.59 -14.84 -3.72
N ARG A 165 -32.70 -13.92 -4.69
CA ARG A 165 -32.64 -12.47 -4.41
C ARG A 165 -33.93 -12.07 -3.68
N PRO A 166 -33.86 -11.30 -2.59
CA PRO A 166 -35.00 -10.52 -2.15
C PRO A 166 -35.20 -9.33 -3.11
N GLU A 167 -36.39 -9.29 -3.68
CA GLU A 167 -36.98 -8.16 -4.39
C GLU A 167 -37.21 -7.03 -3.38
N LYS A 168 -36.56 -5.88 -3.56
CA LYS A 168 -36.92 -4.68 -2.79
C LYS A 168 -36.82 -3.43 -3.64
N GLY A 169 -38.00 -2.90 -3.96
CA GLY A 169 -38.27 -1.48 -3.84
C GLY A 169 -37.77 -0.60 -4.98
N ARG A 170 -38.54 -0.58 -6.05
CA ARG A 170 -38.66 0.55 -6.97
C ARG A 170 -39.05 1.80 -6.16
N GLY A 171 -38.12 2.73 -5.99
CA GLY A 171 -38.35 4.07 -5.43
C GLY A 171 -37.74 5.11 -6.36
N GLN A 172 -38.55 5.57 -7.31
CA GLN A 172 -38.26 6.75 -8.13
C GLN A 172 -38.28 7.97 -7.21
N ASN A 173 -37.23 8.79 -7.23
CA ASN A 173 -37.42 10.22 -7.02
C ASN A 173 -36.34 11.04 -7.75
N THR A 174 -36.70 11.45 -8.95
CA THR A 174 -36.06 12.50 -9.75
C THR A 174 -36.70 13.84 -9.40
N ARG A 175 -35.90 14.86 -9.04
CA ARG A 175 -36.16 16.33 -9.04
C ARG A 175 -35.18 16.96 -8.05
N SER A 176 -34.56 18.12 -8.21
CA SER A 176 -34.43 19.16 -9.25
C SER A 176 -33.15 19.91 -8.81
N ALA A 177 -32.19 20.21 -9.67
CA ALA A 177 -32.04 21.50 -10.36
C ALA A 177 -32.22 22.77 -9.48
N SER A 178 -31.20 23.64 -9.54
CA SER A 178 -31.01 25.01 -8.99
C SER A 178 -29.95 25.03 -7.89
N GLY A 179 -28.90 25.85 -7.89
CA GLY A 179 -28.46 27.01 -8.67
C GLY A 179 -27.48 27.80 -7.76
N PRO A 180 -26.49 28.54 -8.28
CA PRO A 180 -25.41 29.11 -7.47
C PRO A 180 -25.74 30.50 -6.91
N ARG A 181 -25.15 30.84 -5.77
CA ARG A 181 -24.73 32.20 -5.40
C ARG A 181 -23.44 32.13 -4.61
#